data_AF-A0A965CUS1-F1
#
_entry.id   AF-A0A965CUS1-F1
#
_cell.length_a   1.000
_cell.length_b   1.000
_cell.length_c   1.000
_cell.angle_alpha   90.00
_cell.angle_beta   90.00
_cell.angle_gamma   90.00
#
_symmetry.space_group_name_H-M   'P 1'
#
loop_
_entity.id
_entity.type
_entity.pdbx_description
1 polymer ?
#
loop_
_entity_poly.entity_id
_entity_poly.type
_entity_poly.pdbx_seq_one_letter_code
_entity_poly.pdbx_strand_id
1 'polypeptide(L)'
;MRVLISALACLAVITCARAQAPDALTRAVHSYVKSQGETELPPFRYASVSLNGDNEPDAVVLLTGPTWCGSGGCSLLVFRGIKGQFSLVSTSSVTLEPVRLTDERRNRWASLIVHSRGRGEVLMRYDGKQYPGNPSRQPLASAGQIKNARVVID
;
A
#
# COMPACT_ATOMS: atom_id res chain seq x y z
N MET A 1 63.36 -1.41 17.29
CA MET A 1 62.74 -0.11 17.62
C MET A 1 61.33 -0.11 17.02
N ARG A 2 60.36 0.35 17.81
CA ARG A 2 58.89 0.17 17.74
C ARG A 2 58.20 0.24 16.37
N VAL A 3 57.34 -0.75 16.13
CA VAL A 3 56.30 -0.79 15.09
C VAL A 3 55.13 0.11 15.53
N LEU A 4 54.70 1.05 14.69
CA LEU A 4 53.47 1.83 14.88
C LEU A 4 52.54 1.58 13.69
N ILE A 5 51.62 0.64 13.87
CA ILE A 5 50.49 0.42 12.95
C ILE A 5 49.32 1.22 13.54
N SER A 6 49.04 2.38 12.98
CA SER A 6 47.83 3.14 13.29
C SER A 6 46.63 2.42 12.68
N ALA A 7 45.89 1.69 13.50
CA ALA A 7 44.60 1.11 13.10
C ALA A 7 43.55 2.23 13.02
N LEU A 8 43.27 2.70 11.80
CA LEU A 8 42.14 3.58 11.52
C LEU A 8 40.86 2.74 11.62
N ALA A 9 40.18 2.80 12.77
CA ALA A 9 38.88 2.17 12.95
C ALA A 9 37.84 2.89 12.10
N CYS A 10 37.50 2.30 10.95
CA CYS A 10 36.42 2.77 10.10
C CYS A 10 35.09 2.40 10.79
N LEU A 11 34.51 3.34 11.56
CA LEU A 11 33.12 3.21 12.00
C LEU A 11 32.22 3.33 10.76
N ALA A 12 31.92 2.20 10.13
CA ALA A 12 30.83 2.12 9.17
C ALA A 12 29.53 2.36 9.94
N VAL A 13 29.04 3.59 9.93
CA VAL A 13 27.69 3.90 10.41
C VAL A 13 26.74 3.22 9.43
N ILE A 14 26.24 2.04 9.79
CA ILE A 14 25.19 1.36 9.06
C ILE A 14 23.89 2.13 9.34
N THR A 15 23.67 3.21 8.61
CA THR A 15 22.37 3.86 8.58
C THR A 15 21.43 2.91 7.84
N CYS A 16 20.62 2.17 8.59
CA CYS A 16 19.46 1.49 8.05
C CYS A 16 18.50 2.58 7.56
N ALA A 17 18.63 2.99 6.30
CA ALA A 17 17.70 3.92 5.69
C ALA A 17 16.32 3.26 5.78
N ARG A 18 15.40 3.86 6.54
CA ARG A 18 13.98 3.52 6.40
C ARG A 18 13.65 3.70 4.92
N ALA A 19 13.14 2.65 4.28
CA ALA A 19 12.73 2.74 2.89
C ALA A 19 11.60 3.76 2.80
N GLN A 20 11.96 5.00 2.44
CA GLN A 20 11.01 6.05 2.15
C GLN A 20 10.25 5.68 0.87
N ALA A 21 8.97 6.04 0.80
CA ALA A 21 8.20 5.87 -0.43
C ALA A 21 8.93 6.52 -1.62
N PRO A 22 8.94 5.87 -2.81
CA PRO A 22 9.55 6.47 -3.99
C PRO A 22 8.99 7.87 -4.25
N ASP A 23 9.83 8.82 -4.66
CA ASP A 23 9.40 10.22 -4.85
C ASP A 23 8.21 10.35 -5.81
N ALA A 24 8.14 9.51 -6.83
CA ALA A 24 7.01 9.48 -7.77
C ALA A 24 5.70 9.05 -7.09
N LEU A 25 5.76 8.07 -6.18
CA LEU A 25 4.59 7.66 -5.39
C LEU A 25 4.19 8.77 -4.43
N THR A 26 5.15 9.36 -3.73
CA THR A 26 4.93 10.49 -2.81
C THR A 26 4.24 11.66 -3.51
N ARG A 27 4.68 12.02 -4.73
CA ARG A 27 4.02 13.06 -5.54
C ARG A 27 2.61 12.65 -5.99
N ALA A 28 2.40 11.40 -6.38
CA ALA A 28 1.08 10.92 -6.79
C ALA A 28 0.08 10.94 -5.61
N VAL A 29 0.52 10.51 -4.42
CA VAL A 29 -0.26 10.62 -3.18
C VAL A 29 -0.56 12.08 -2.86
N HIS A 30 0.44 12.97 -2.91
CA HIS A 30 0.24 14.40 -2.64
C HIS A 30 -0.72 15.05 -3.64
N SER A 31 -0.65 14.67 -4.91
CA SER A 31 -1.58 15.14 -5.95
C SER A 31 -3.03 14.72 -5.65
N TYR A 32 -3.23 13.46 -5.26
CA TYR A 32 -4.55 12.98 -4.84
C TYR A 32 -5.05 13.75 -3.60
N VAL A 33 -4.21 13.91 -2.58
CA VAL A 33 -4.53 14.65 -1.35
C VAL A 33 -4.94 16.10 -1.66
N LYS A 34 -4.19 16.80 -2.51
CA LYS A 34 -4.55 18.14 -2.99
C LYS A 34 -5.87 18.18 -3.75
N SER A 35 -6.16 17.15 -4.54
CA SER A 35 -7.46 17.06 -5.23
C SER A 35 -8.65 16.92 -4.28
N GLN A 36 -8.41 16.47 -3.04
CA GLN A 36 -9.43 16.38 -1.99
C GLN A 36 -9.51 17.65 -1.13
N GLY A 37 -8.75 18.71 -1.44
CA GLY A 37 -8.76 19.99 -0.71
C GLY A 37 -7.69 20.10 0.38
N GLU A 38 -6.88 19.07 0.59
CA GLU A 38 -5.83 19.04 1.61
C GLU A 38 -4.51 19.60 1.07
N THR A 39 -3.79 20.40 1.85
CA THR A 39 -2.51 21.01 1.41
C THR A 39 -1.29 20.18 1.83
N GLU A 40 -1.37 19.52 2.98
CA GLU A 40 -0.29 18.75 3.58
C GLU A 40 -0.37 17.27 3.21
N LEU A 41 0.79 16.67 2.95
CA LEU A 41 0.89 15.23 2.72
C LEU A 41 0.66 14.50 4.06
N PRO A 42 -0.42 13.72 4.22
CA PRO A 42 -0.64 12.94 5.44
C PRO A 42 0.41 11.83 5.57
N PRO A 43 0.62 11.30 6.80
CA PRO A 43 1.32 10.04 6.93
C PRO A 43 0.57 8.94 6.19
N PHE A 44 1.29 8.04 5.54
CA PHE A 44 0.71 6.90 4.86
C PHE A 44 1.61 5.69 4.93
N ARG A 45 1.01 4.52 4.81
CA ARG A 45 1.69 3.24 4.62
C ARG A 45 1.51 2.79 3.18
N TYR A 46 2.46 2.03 2.66
CA TYR A 46 2.36 1.56 1.29
C TYR A 46 3.04 0.21 1.08
N ALA A 47 2.65 -0.45 0.00
CA ALA A 47 3.32 -1.60 -0.56
C ALA A 47 3.50 -1.43 -2.06
N SER A 48 4.70 -1.71 -2.57
CA SER A 48 4.98 -1.83 -4.00
C SER A 48 4.83 -3.28 -4.45
N VAL A 49 3.85 -3.56 -5.29
CA VAL A 49 3.49 -4.93 -5.72
C VAL A 49 3.00 -4.92 -7.16
N SER A 50 3.21 -5.97 -7.95
CA SER A 50 2.59 -6.06 -9.29
C SER A 50 1.16 -6.59 -9.17
N LEU A 51 0.18 -5.68 -9.23
CA LEU A 51 -1.23 -6.01 -9.15
C LEU A 51 -1.76 -6.50 -10.49
N ASN A 52 -1.24 -6.04 -11.63
CA ASN A 52 -1.78 -6.39 -12.95
C ASN A 52 -0.88 -7.35 -13.77
N GLY A 53 0.31 -7.69 -13.27
CA GLY A 53 1.25 -8.62 -13.90
C GLY A 53 2.05 -8.06 -15.08
N ASP A 54 2.12 -6.73 -15.25
CA ASP A 54 2.88 -6.10 -16.35
C ASP A 54 4.38 -5.86 -16.04
N ASN A 55 4.90 -6.49 -14.99
CA ASN A 55 6.27 -6.34 -14.47
C ASN A 55 6.63 -4.92 -14.00
N GLU A 56 5.68 -3.98 -13.99
CA GLU A 56 5.85 -2.71 -13.30
C GLU A 56 5.23 -2.78 -11.88
N PRO A 57 5.89 -2.18 -10.86
CA PRO A 57 5.34 -2.15 -9.52
C PRO A 57 4.18 -1.15 -9.44
N ASP A 58 2.99 -1.67 -9.14
CA ASP A 58 1.85 -0.88 -8.67
C ASP A 58 2.04 -0.52 -7.20
N ALA A 59 1.21 0.39 -6.67
CA ALA A 59 1.23 0.74 -5.26
C ALA A 59 -0.14 0.60 -4.61
N VAL A 60 -0.17 -0.07 -3.46
CA VAL A 60 -1.28 -0.02 -2.52
C VAL A 60 -0.88 0.94 -1.42
N VAL A 61 -1.71 1.94 -1.13
CA VAL A 61 -1.41 3.00 -0.15
C VAL A 61 -2.57 3.08 0.84
N LEU A 62 -2.28 3.02 2.14
CA LEU A 62 -3.25 3.32 3.18
C LEU A 62 -2.89 4.69 3.78
N LEU A 63 -3.73 5.69 3.52
CA LEU A 63 -3.58 7.00 4.14
C LEU A 63 -3.94 6.89 5.63
N THR A 64 -3.19 7.56 6.48
CA THR A 64 -3.41 7.53 7.93
C THR A 64 -3.56 8.96 8.47
N GLY A 65 -4.03 9.06 9.71
CA GLY A 65 -4.28 10.35 10.37
C GLY A 65 -5.75 10.78 10.33
N PRO A 66 -6.09 11.84 11.09
CA PRO A 66 -7.47 12.16 11.45
C PRO A 66 -8.36 12.54 10.26
N THR A 67 -7.80 13.16 9.22
CA THR A 67 -8.56 13.50 7.99
C THR A 67 -8.91 12.26 7.15
N TRP A 68 -8.06 11.24 7.19
CA TRP A 68 -8.14 10.08 6.31
C TRP A 68 -8.67 8.84 6.98
N CYS A 69 -8.85 8.89 8.30
CA CYS A 69 -9.33 7.78 9.12
C CYS A 69 -10.54 8.22 9.95
N GLY A 70 -11.59 7.41 9.92
CA GLY A 70 -12.72 7.50 10.84
C GLY A 70 -12.89 6.23 11.66
N SER A 71 -14.02 6.11 12.35
CA SER A 71 -14.33 4.92 13.16
C SER A 71 -14.39 3.62 12.36
N GLY A 72 -14.69 3.70 11.06
CA GLY A 72 -14.75 2.55 10.16
C GLY A 72 -13.39 2.13 9.57
N GLY A 73 -12.34 2.92 9.75
CA GLY A 73 -11.04 2.73 9.12
C GLY A 73 -10.65 3.89 8.23
N CYS A 74 -9.62 3.67 7.42
CA CYS A 74 -8.95 4.71 6.65
C CYS A 74 -9.18 4.60 5.14
N SER A 75 -8.74 5.63 4.41
CA SER A 75 -8.76 5.65 2.95
C SER A 75 -7.61 4.82 2.36
N LEU A 76 -7.97 3.80 1.58
CA LEU A 76 -7.05 3.00 0.77
C LEU A 76 -7.04 3.54 -0.67
N LEU A 77 -5.85 3.72 -1.22
CA LEU A 77 -5.62 4.08 -2.62
C LEU A 77 -4.90 2.94 -3.31
N VAL A 78 -5.23 2.73 -4.59
CA VAL A 78 -4.47 1.84 -5.47
C VAL A 78 -4.00 2.66 -6.66
N PHE A 79 -2.71 2.61 -6.91
CA PHE A 79 -2.07 3.25 -8.06
C PHE A 79 -1.50 2.20 -9.00
N ARG A 80 -1.62 2.46 -10.30
CA ARG A 80 -0.93 1.72 -11.35
C ARG A 80 0.46 2.29 -11.57
N GLY A 81 1.48 1.43 -11.61
CA GLY A 81 2.82 1.77 -12.10
C GLY A 81 2.84 1.90 -13.62
N ILE A 82 3.33 3.03 -14.15
CA ILE A 82 3.57 3.24 -15.59
C ILE A 82 4.88 3.99 -15.77
N LYS A 83 5.92 3.32 -16.27
CA LYS A 83 7.28 3.83 -16.51
C LYS A 83 7.84 4.60 -15.31
N GLY A 84 7.67 4.03 -14.11
CA GLY A 84 8.12 4.63 -12.85
C GLY A 84 7.27 5.79 -12.33
N GLN A 85 6.14 6.09 -12.97
CA GLN A 85 5.11 7.01 -12.47
C GLN A 85 3.91 6.24 -11.92
N PHE A 86 3.08 6.92 -11.14
CA PHE A 86 1.91 6.32 -10.51
C PHE A 86 0.63 7.03 -10.94
N SER A 87 -0.31 6.27 -11.49
CA SER A 87 -1.64 6.76 -11.87
C SER A 87 -2.71 6.17 -10.97
N LEU A 88 -3.61 6.99 -10.41
CA LEU A 88 -4.64 6.51 -9.50
C LEU A 88 -5.62 5.59 -10.24
N VAL A 89 -5.85 4.40 -9.68
CA VAL A 89 -6.78 3.39 -10.20
C VAL A 89 -8.08 3.38 -9.41
N SER A 90 -7.99 3.41 -8.09
CA SER A 90 -9.16 3.35 -7.23
C SER A 90 -8.91 3.92 -5.85
N THR A 91 -10.01 4.29 -5.20
CA THR A 91 -10.04 4.63 -3.78
C THR A 91 -11.08 3.78 -3.07
N SER A 92 -10.81 3.43 -1.82
CA SER A 92 -11.74 2.71 -0.94
C SER A 92 -11.76 3.38 0.42
N SER A 93 -12.95 3.61 0.95
CA SER A 93 -13.16 4.12 2.32
C SER A 93 -13.07 2.98 3.34
N VAL A 94 -13.07 3.33 4.63
CA VAL A 94 -13.30 2.41 5.77
C VAL A 94 -12.49 1.10 5.70
N THR A 95 -11.23 1.23 5.31
CA THR A 95 -10.29 0.11 5.18
C THR A 95 -9.45 0.01 6.44
N LEU A 96 -9.35 -1.19 7.01
CA LEU A 96 -8.44 -1.49 8.10
C LEU A 96 -7.39 -2.50 7.65
N GLU A 97 -6.26 -2.42 8.31
CA GLU A 97 -5.19 -3.40 8.22
C GLU A 97 -5.63 -4.75 8.81
N PRO A 98 -5.00 -5.85 8.37
CA PRO A 98 -3.97 -5.89 7.33
C PRO A 98 -4.56 -5.78 5.91
N VAL A 99 -3.73 -5.32 4.97
CA VAL A 99 -4.01 -5.46 3.54
C VAL A 99 -3.21 -6.64 3.01
N ARG A 100 -3.89 -7.57 2.33
CA ARG A 100 -3.28 -8.76 1.75
C ARG A 100 -3.46 -8.79 0.24
N LEU A 101 -2.45 -9.29 -0.45
CA LEU A 101 -2.50 -9.60 -1.87
C LEU A 101 -2.81 -11.08 -2.06
N THR A 102 -3.80 -11.38 -2.89
CA THR A 102 -4.15 -12.75 -3.26
C THR A 102 -3.51 -13.16 -4.59
N ASP A 103 -3.39 -14.47 -4.83
CA ASP A 103 -3.03 -15.00 -6.16
C ASP A 103 -4.23 -14.99 -7.13
N GLU A 104 -5.45 -14.79 -6.62
CA GLU A 104 -6.66 -14.70 -7.42
C GLU A 104 -6.66 -13.43 -8.28
N ARG A 105 -6.72 -13.58 -9.61
CA ARG A 105 -6.80 -12.46 -10.55
C ARG A 105 -8.16 -12.35 -11.21
N ARG A 106 -8.69 -11.13 -11.27
CA ARG A 106 -9.90 -10.76 -12.03
C ARG A 106 -9.58 -9.60 -12.96
N ASN A 107 -9.90 -9.75 -14.25
CA ASN A 107 -9.55 -8.77 -15.28
C ASN A 107 -8.05 -8.43 -15.30
N ARG A 108 -7.19 -9.45 -15.10
CA ARG A 108 -5.73 -9.38 -14.95
C ARG A 108 -5.21 -8.74 -13.65
N TRP A 109 -6.06 -8.12 -12.86
CA TRP A 109 -5.68 -7.55 -11.57
C TRP A 109 -5.86 -8.56 -10.43
N ALA A 110 -4.84 -8.73 -9.59
CA ALA A 110 -4.89 -9.52 -8.38
C ALA A 110 -5.92 -8.94 -7.40
N SER A 111 -6.64 -9.77 -6.67
CA SER A 111 -7.60 -9.29 -5.66
C SER A 111 -6.86 -8.92 -4.38
N LEU A 112 -7.42 -7.96 -3.64
CA LEU A 112 -6.96 -7.61 -2.30
C LEU A 112 -7.90 -8.20 -1.25
N ILE A 113 -7.36 -8.54 -0.08
CA ILE A 113 -8.17 -8.75 1.12
C ILE A 113 -7.84 -7.63 2.09
N VAL A 114 -8.87 -7.05 2.69
CA VAL A 114 -8.72 -6.02 3.71
C VAL A 114 -9.59 -6.36 4.91
N HIS A 115 -9.26 -5.81 6.08
CA HIS A 115 -10.14 -5.88 7.22
C HIS A 115 -11.22 -4.78 7.12
N SER A 116 -12.48 -5.17 7.37
CA SER A 116 -13.61 -4.25 7.50
C SER A 116 -14.21 -4.37 8.89
N ARG A 117 -14.30 -3.23 9.59
CA ARG A 117 -14.79 -3.19 10.97
C ARG A 117 -16.19 -3.81 11.07
N GLY A 118 -16.36 -4.73 12.02
CA GLY A 118 -17.64 -5.41 12.25
C GLY A 118 -18.02 -6.49 11.23
N ARG A 119 -17.20 -6.70 10.19
CA ARG A 119 -17.37 -7.81 9.22
C ARG A 119 -16.21 -8.79 9.24
N GLY A 120 -15.00 -8.33 9.49
CA GLY A 120 -13.80 -9.15 9.35
C GLY A 120 -13.13 -8.96 7.99
N GLU A 121 -12.47 -10.00 7.51
CA GLU A 121 -11.73 -9.95 6.24
C GLU A 121 -12.65 -10.07 5.04
N VAL A 122 -12.58 -9.08 4.14
CA VAL A 122 -13.43 -8.98 2.96
C VAL A 122 -12.59 -8.94 1.70
N LEU A 123 -13.16 -9.45 0.61
CA LEU A 123 -12.46 -9.59 -0.66
C LEU A 123 -12.79 -8.44 -1.62
N MET A 124 -11.75 -7.72 -2.00
CA MET A 124 -11.78 -6.57 -2.91
C MET A 124 -11.34 -7.03 -4.30
N ARG A 125 -12.31 -7.36 -5.15
CA ARG A 125 -12.06 -7.79 -6.54
C ARG A 125 -12.10 -6.60 -7.48
N TYR A 126 -11.07 -6.46 -8.31
CA TYR A 126 -11.08 -5.49 -9.39
C TYR A 126 -12.20 -5.80 -10.41
N ASP A 127 -13.00 -4.80 -10.76
CA ASP A 127 -14.18 -4.97 -11.62
C ASP A 127 -13.92 -4.77 -13.11
N GLY A 128 -12.68 -4.41 -13.47
CA GLY A 128 -12.29 -4.02 -14.82
C GLY A 128 -11.95 -2.53 -14.93
N LYS A 129 -12.42 -1.72 -13.97
CA LYS A 129 -12.16 -0.28 -13.87
C LYS A 129 -11.53 0.11 -12.54
N GLN A 130 -11.99 -0.47 -11.44
CA GLN A 130 -11.55 -0.10 -10.09
C GLN A 130 -11.73 -1.25 -9.08
N TYR A 131 -11.10 -1.12 -7.92
CA TYR A 131 -11.50 -1.88 -6.73
C TYR A 131 -12.76 -1.26 -6.10
N PRO A 132 -13.53 -2.02 -5.29
CA PRO A 132 -14.73 -1.49 -4.66
C PRO A 132 -14.45 -0.28 -3.75
N GLY A 133 -15.32 0.73 -3.78
CA GLY A 133 -15.14 1.95 -2.96
C GLY A 133 -15.45 1.79 -1.47
N ASN A 134 -16.07 0.68 -1.08
CA ASN A 134 -16.45 0.41 0.31
C ASN A 134 -16.31 -1.09 0.65
N PRO A 135 -15.26 -1.48 1.41
CA PRO A 135 -15.03 -2.84 1.89
C PRO A 135 -16.20 -3.43 2.69
N SER A 136 -16.94 -2.62 3.44
CA SER A 136 -18.04 -3.12 4.30
C SER A 136 -19.21 -3.72 3.51
N ARG A 137 -19.25 -3.53 2.19
CA ARG A 137 -20.25 -4.12 1.30
C ARG A 137 -19.73 -5.31 0.49
N GLN A 138 -18.49 -5.73 0.72
CA GLN A 138 -17.86 -6.82 -0.02
C GLN A 138 -18.08 -8.18 0.66
N PRO A 139 -18.05 -9.29 -0.11
CA PRO A 139 -18.14 -10.63 0.45
C PRO A 139 -16.95 -10.91 1.38
N LEU A 140 -17.17 -11.77 2.38
CA LEU A 140 -16.09 -12.26 3.23
C LEU A 140 -15.08 -13.05 2.41
N ALA A 141 -13.80 -12.89 2.74
CA ALA A 141 -12.76 -13.77 2.23
C ALA A 141 -12.88 -15.14 2.91
N SER A 142 -12.77 -16.21 2.14
CA SER A 142 -12.71 -17.57 2.70
C SER A 142 -11.41 -17.81 3.46
N ALA A 143 -11.42 -18.75 4.40
CA ALA A 143 -10.21 -19.14 5.14
C ALA A 143 -9.06 -19.57 4.20
N GLY A 144 -9.37 -20.25 3.09
CA GLY A 144 -8.38 -20.63 2.09
C GLY A 144 -7.76 -19.41 1.37
N GLN A 145 -8.58 -18.42 1.02
CA GLN A 145 -8.09 -17.17 0.42
C GLN A 145 -7.19 -16.40 1.39
N ILE A 146 -7.58 -16.28 2.66
CA ILE A 146 -6.78 -15.60 3.69
C ILE A 146 -5.45 -16.33 3.90
N LYS A 147 -5.48 -17.66 4.04
CA LYS A 147 -4.29 -18.50 4.26
C LYS A 147 -3.26 -18.39 3.13
N ASN A 148 -3.73 -18.30 1.89
CA ASN A 148 -2.85 -18.23 0.72
C ASN A 148 -2.48 -16.79 0.34
N ALA A 149 -3.09 -15.78 0.95
CA ALA A 149 -2.79 -14.38 0.67
C ALA A 149 -1.56 -13.91 1.43
N ARG A 150 -0.75 -13.08 0.79
CA ARG A 150 0.43 -12.45 1.38
C ARG A 150 0.04 -11.12 2.00
N VAL A 151 0.38 -10.89 3.27
CA VAL A 151 0.26 -9.54 3.88
C VAL A 151 1.22 -8.58 3.20
N VAL A 152 0.72 -7.42 2.78
CA VAL A 152 1.51 -6.38 2.11
C VAL A 152 1.55 -5.07 2.90
N ILE A 153 0.57 -4.83 3.77
CA ILE A 153 0.54 -3.73 4.74
C ILE A 153 -0.01 -4.32 6.06
N ASP A 154 0.71 -4.14 7.17
CA ASP A 154 0.47 -4.83 8.46
C ASP A 154 0.31 -3.95 9.71
#